data_AF-K9BBW8-F1
#
_entry.id   AF-K9BBW8-F1
#
_cell.length_a   1.000
_cell.length_b   1.000
_cell.length_c   1.000
_cell.angle_alpha   90.00
_cell.angle_beta   90.00
_cell.angle_gamma   90.00
#
_symmetry.space_group_name_H-M   'P 1'
#
loop_
_entity.id
_entity.type
_entity.pdbx_description
1 polymer ?
#
loop_
_entity_poly.entity_id
_entity_poly.type
_entity_poly.pdbx_seq_one_letter_code
_entity_poly.pdbx_strand_id
1 'polypeptide(L)'
;MTAIEKTLGLSFLNEDEPHRVCFANQNAELQDAYKQVFSAIDLLDYVYAMLLSAQVNLDKISLLSENQNLIAYPTDPLHFWQVVRVGQQYRLSQT
;
A
#
# COMPACT_ATOMS: atom_id res chain seq x y z
N MET A 1 -8.68 15.11 1.20
CA MET A 1 -7.28 14.72 0.94
C MET A 1 -6.69 14.22 2.24
N THR A 2 -6.40 12.93 2.29
CA THR A 2 -5.84 12.22 3.44
C THR A 2 -4.35 12.55 3.62
N ALA A 3 -3.79 12.20 4.79
CA ALA A 3 -2.36 12.38 5.06
C ALA A 3 -1.47 11.59 4.07
N ILE A 4 -1.91 10.39 3.67
CA ILE A 4 -1.19 9.52 2.73
C ILE A 4 -1.18 10.13 1.33
N GLU A 5 -2.33 10.60 0.83
CA GLU A 5 -2.41 11.28 -0.48
C GLU A 5 -1.44 12.47 -0.55
N LYS A 6 -1.44 13.32 0.49
CA LYS A 6 -0.56 14.49 0.58
C LYS A 6 0.91 14.11 0.61
N THR A 7 1.26 13.04 1.32
CA THR A 7 2.66 12.63 1.52
C THR A 7 3.22 12.00 0.24
N LEU A 8 2.43 11.21 -0.47
CA LEU A 8 2.87 10.51 -1.68
C LEU A 8 2.67 11.32 -2.96
N GLY A 9 1.88 12.39 -2.92
CA GLY A 9 1.47 13.10 -4.13
C GLY A 9 0.59 12.24 -5.04
N LEU A 10 -0.10 11.24 -4.47
CA LEU A 10 -1.01 10.33 -5.18
C LEU A 10 -2.45 10.63 -4.77
N SER A 11 -3.40 10.34 -5.65
CA SER A 11 -4.84 10.48 -5.35
C SER A 11 -5.45 9.16 -4.89
N PHE A 12 -6.30 9.20 -3.87
CA PHE A 12 -7.04 8.01 -3.46
C PHE A 12 -8.22 7.77 -4.41
N LEU A 13 -8.29 6.56 -4.96
CA LEU A 13 -9.41 6.09 -5.78
C LEU A 13 -10.44 5.42 -4.89
N ASN A 14 -11.60 6.06 -4.74
CA ASN A 14 -12.77 5.44 -4.12
C ASN A 14 -13.49 4.58 -5.17
N GLU A 15 -13.47 3.26 -5.00
CA GLU A 15 -14.07 2.30 -5.94
C GLU A 15 -15.61 2.33 -5.93
N ASP A 16 -16.23 2.94 -4.91
CA ASP A 16 -17.69 3.12 -4.81
C ASP A 16 -18.21 4.33 -5.62
N GLU A 17 -17.32 5.16 -6.18
CA GLU A 17 -17.71 6.34 -6.97
C GLU A 17 -18.00 5.97 -8.44
N PRO A 18 -19.25 6.11 -8.93
CA PRO A 18 -19.71 5.50 -10.18
C PRO A 18 -19.11 6.06 -11.48
N HIS A 19 -18.21 7.05 -11.44
CA HIS A 19 -17.85 7.84 -12.64
C HIS A 19 -16.36 8.14 -12.87
N ARG A 20 -15.40 7.47 -12.23
CA ARG A 20 -13.97 7.70 -12.52
C ARG A 20 -13.12 6.43 -12.51
N VAL A 21 -13.46 5.47 -13.34
CA VAL A 21 -12.60 4.30 -13.53
C VAL A 21 -11.51 4.62 -14.56
N CYS A 22 -10.41 5.22 -14.10
CA CYS A 22 -9.17 5.19 -14.87
C CYS A 22 -8.40 3.95 -14.43
N PHE A 23 -8.54 2.85 -15.17
CA PHE A 23 -7.81 1.59 -14.96
C PHE A 23 -6.30 1.69 -15.23
N ALA A 24 -5.70 2.89 -15.17
CA ALA A 24 -4.31 3.11 -15.54
C ALA A 24 -3.36 2.15 -14.81
N ASN A 25 -3.61 1.88 -13.52
CA ASN A 25 -2.80 0.98 -12.71
C ASN A 25 -3.03 -0.52 -12.94
N GLN A 26 -4.08 -0.91 -13.66
CA GLN A 26 -4.31 -2.32 -14.03
C GLN A 26 -3.51 -2.74 -15.27
N ASN A 27 -2.82 -1.79 -15.92
CA ASN A 27 -1.85 -2.12 -16.94
C ASN A 27 -0.58 -2.68 -16.26
N ALA A 28 -0.33 -3.98 -16.45
CA ALA A 28 0.85 -4.66 -15.93
C ALA A 28 2.19 -4.08 -16.44
N GLU A 29 2.16 -3.35 -17.56
CA GLU A 29 3.34 -2.67 -18.13
C GLU A 29 3.53 -1.25 -17.56
N LEU A 30 2.57 -0.71 -16.80
CA LEU A 30 2.71 0.62 -16.20
C LEU A 30 3.80 0.59 -15.12
N GLN A 31 4.87 1.32 -15.36
CA GLN A 31 5.94 1.45 -14.38
C GLN A 31 5.45 2.23 -13.15
N ASP A 32 5.94 1.84 -11.97
CA ASP A 32 5.53 2.42 -10.69
C ASP A 32 5.68 3.95 -10.64
N ALA A 33 6.70 4.51 -11.31
CA ALA A 33 6.95 5.95 -11.39
C ALA A 33 5.81 6.75 -12.06
N TYR A 34 4.96 6.10 -12.85
CA TYR A 34 3.84 6.73 -13.56
C TYR A 34 2.49 6.47 -12.89
N LYS A 35 2.43 5.70 -11.80
CA LYS A 35 1.20 5.48 -11.05
C LYS A 35 0.85 6.75 -10.27
N GLN A 36 -0.36 7.27 -10.48
CA GLN A 36 -0.82 8.56 -9.92
C GLN A 36 -1.97 8.42 -8.92
N VAL A 37 -2.57 7.23 -8.84
CA VAL A 37 -3.72 6.93 -7.98
C VAL A 37 -3.46 5.66 -7.18
N PHE A 38 -4.06 5.50 -6.01
CA PHE A 38 -4.01 4.26 -5.22
C PHE A 38 -5.39 3.96 -4.62
N SER A 39 -5.73 2.69 -4.42
CA SER A 39 -7.00 2.28 -3.81
C SER A 39 -6.81 1.67 -2.41
N ALA A 40 -7.92 1.28 -1.77
CA ALA A 40 -7.88 0.62 -0.47
C ALA A 40 -7.15 -0.73 -0.52
N ILE A 41 -7.22 -1.43 -1.66
CA ILE A 41 -6.54 -2.70 -1.91
C ILE A 41 -5.01 -2.50 -1.91
N ASP A 42 -4.53 -1.41 -2.50
CA ASP A 42 -3.10 -1.07 -2.49
C ASP A 42 -2.59 -0.80 -1.06
N LEU A 43 -3.39 -0.09 -0.24
CA LEU A 43 -3.05 0.12 1.17
C LEU A 43 -2.99 -1.19 1.96
N LEU A 44 -3.92 -2.11 1.70
CA LEU A 44 -3.92 -3.43 2.33
C LEU A 44 -2.66 -4.22 1.95
N ASP A 45 -2.26 -4.18 0.68
CA ASP A 45 -1.03 -4.82 0.21
C ASP A 45 0.22 -4.20 0.85
N TYR A 46 0.28 -2.87 0.95
CA TYR A 46 1.36 -2.20 1.68
C TYR A 46 1.47 -2.70 3.13
N VAL A 47 0.34 -2.81 3.83
CA VAL A 47 0.30 -3.32 5.21
C VAL A 47 0.76 -4.78 5.28
N TYR A 48 0.33 -5.64 4.36
CA TYR A 48 0.80 -7.02 4.29
C TYR A 48 2.33 -7.10 4.16
N ALA A 49 2.91 -6.34 3.23
CA ALA A 49 4.36 -6.32 3.04
C ALA A 49 5.12 -5.85 4.29
N MET A 50 4.62 -4.79 4.95
CA MET A 50 5.20 -4.29 6.19
C MET A 50 5.12 -5.32 7.32
N LEU A 51 3.99 -6.01 7.47
CA LEU A 51 3.82 -7.06 8.48
C LEU A 51 4.71 -8.28 8.18
N LEU A 52 4.88 -8.68 6.92
CA LEU A 52 5.81 -9.75 6.54
C LEU A 52 7.25 -9.42 6.90
N SER A 53 7.67 -8.17 6.66
CA SER A 53 9.00 -7.72 7.06
C SER A 53 9.19 -7.75 8.58
N ALA A 54 8.13 -7.47 9.33
CA ALA A 54 8.11 -7.53 10.79
C ALA A 54 8.03 -8.97 11.33
N GLN A 55 7.43 -9.91 10.59
CA GLN A 55 7.28 -11.33 10.98
C GLN A 55 8.62 -12.07 11.12
N VAL A 56 9.70 -11.56 10.50
CA VAL A 56 11.08 -12.04 10.78
C VAL A 56 11.50 -11.73 12.23
N ASN A 57 10.79 -10.83 12.92
CA ASN A 57 10.97 -10.45 14.34
C ASN A 57 9.64 -10.58 15.11
N LEU A 58 9.08 -11.80 15.14
CA LEU A 58 7.84 -12.17 15.81
C LEU A 58 7.74 -11.70 17.29
N ASP A 59 8.87 -11.50 17.97
CA ASP A 59 8.91 -11.02 19.36
C ASP A 59 8.51 -9.53 19.51
N LYS A 60 8.33 -8.79 18.42
CA LYS A 60 8.04 -7.34 18.43
C LYS A 60 6.61 -6.98 18.04
N ILE A 61 5.81 -7.92 17.53
CA ILE A 61 4.43 -7.65 17.11
C ILE A 61 3.51 -7.84 18.33
N SER A 62 3.64 -6.96 19.33
CA SER A 62 2.59 -6.82 20.34
C SER A 62 1.47 -5.98 19.73
N LEU A 63 0.32 -6.59 19.45
CA LEU A 63 -0.88 -5.91 18.90
C LEU A 63 -1.47 -4.82 19.83
N LEU A 64 -0.85 -4.55 20.99
CA LEU A 64 -1.45 -3.82 22.11
C LEU A 64 -0.50 -2.83 22.82
N SER A 65 0.73 -2.61 22.37
CA SER A 65 1.57 -1.57 23.01
C SER A 65 1.33 -0.20 22.35
N GLU A 66 0.74 0.71 23.12
CA GLU A 66 0.19 2.00 22.71
C GLU A 66 1.18 2.98 22.04
N ASN A 67 2.47 2.61 21.88
CA ASN A 67 3.55 3.55 21.55
C ASN A 67 4.52 3.10 20.44
N GLN A 68 4.20 2.07 19.65
CA GLN A 68 5.04 1.68 18.51
C GLN A 68 4.23 1.65 17.21
N ASN A 69 4.47 2.64 16.33
CA ASN A 69 4.02 2.58 14.94
C ASN A 69 4.79 1.47 14.23
N LEU A 70 4.32 0.21 14.37
CA LEU A 70 4.86 -0.97 13.70
C LEU A 70 4.84 -0.83 12.17
N ILE A 71 3.90 -0.04 11.65
CA ILE A 71 3.74 0.23 10.22
C ILE A 71 4.13 1.69 9.99
N ALA A 72 5.27 1.90 9.36
CA ALA A 72 5.70 3.22 8.94
C ALA A 72 4.75 3.78 7.88
N TYR A 73 4.40 5.06 8.00
CA TYR A 73 3.70 5.77 6.95
C TYR A 73 4.59 5.85 5.70
N PRO A 74 4.03 5.63 4.50
CA PRO A 74 4.79 5.72 3.27
C PRO A 74 5.15 7.18 3.01
N THR A 75 6.41 7.44 2.65
CA THR A 75 6.95 8.79 2.45
C THR A 75 7.44 9.05 1.02
N ASP A 76 7.70 7.98 0.26
CA ASP A 76 8.16 8.04 -1.12
C ASP A 76 7.20 7.22 -2.01
N PRO A 77 6.66 7.81 -3.09
CA PRO A 77 5.68 7.14 -3.94
C PRO A 77 6.25 5.94 -4.70
N LEU A 78 7.52 5.99 -5.11
CA LEU A 78 8.13 4.88 -5.83
C LEU A 78 8.34 3.68 -4.89
N HIS A 79 8.87 3.94 -3.70
CA HIS A 79 9.04 2.94 -2.65
C HIS A 79 7.69 2.36 -2.21
N PHE A 80 6.66 3.19 -2.07
CA PHE A 80 5.29 2.75 -1.78
C PHE A 80 4.84 1.66 -2.77
N TRP A 81 4.97 1.91 -4.08
CA TRP A 81 4.56 0.93 -5.09
C TRP A 81 5.40 -0.34 -5.12
N GLN A 82 6.69 -0.26 -4.82
CA GLN A 82 7.56 -1.43 -4.68
C GLN A 82 7.08 -2.32 -3.51
N VAL A 83 6.73 -1.71 -2.38
CA VAL A 83 6.22 -2.41 -1.20
C VAL A 83 4.84 -3.01 -1.47
N VAL A 84 3.93 -2.25 -2.10
CA VAL A 84 2.62 -2.74 -2.54
C VAL A 84 2.76 -3.99 -3.41
N ARG A 85 3.71 -4.01 -4.36
CA ARG A 85 3.94 -5.17 -5.22
C ARG A 85 4.29 -6.44 -4.43
N VAL A 86 5.14 -6.32 -3.40
CA VAL A 86 5.49 -7.45 -2.52
C VAL A 86 4.25 -7.95 -1.77
N GLY A 87 3.46 -7.04 -1.22
CA GLY A 87 2.23 -7.38 -0.49
C GLY A 87 1.18 -8.04 -1.38
N GLN A 88 1.00 -7.51 -2.59
CA GLN A 88 0.10 -8.07 -3.59
C GLN A 88 0.49 -9.50 -3.97
N GLN A 89 1.78 -9.74 -4.24
CA GLN A 89 2.30 -11.09 -4.52
C GLN A 89 2.01 -12.04 -3.36
N TYR A 90 2.24 -11.59 -2.13
CA TYR A 90 1.92 -12.38 -0.95
C TYR A 90 0.42 -12.69 -0.84
N ARG A 91 -0.45 -11.67 -0.90
CA ARG A 91 -1.90 -11.86 -0.80
C ARG A 91 -2.42 -12.84 -1.85
N LEU A 92 -1.98 -12.69 -3.10
CA LEU A 92 -2.36 -13.58 -4.21
C LEU A 92 -1.79 -14.99 -4.08
N SER A 93 -0.67 -15.18 -3.37
CA SER A 93 -0.12 -16.52 -3.09
C SER A 93 -0.91 -17.29 -2.01
N GLN A 94 -1.74 -16.61 -1.23
CA GLN A 94 -2.54 -17.18 -0.14
C GLN A 94 -4.00 -17.47 -0.56
N THR A 95 -4.38 -17.16 -1.80
CA THR A 95 -5.70 -17.40 -2.41
C THR A 95 -5.62 -18.50 -3.46
#